data_AF-A0A9E5DCX2-F1
#
_entry.id   AF-A0A9E5DCX2-F1
#
_cell.length_a   1.000
_cell.length_b   1.000
_cell.length_c   1.000
_cell.angle_alpha   90.00
_cell.angle_beta   90.00
_cell.angle_gamma   90.00
#
_symmetry.space_group_name_H-M   'P 1'
#
loop_
_entity.id
_entity.type
_entity.pdbx_description
1 polymer ?
#
loop_
_entity_poly.entity_id
_entity_poly.type
_entity_poly.pdbx_seq_one_letter_code
_entity_poly.pdbx_strand_id
1 'polypeptide(L)'
;IGDTRVYIPEGDECIPDCGTKVVQGDHDATYMLMTNLDAKLAYFTYDDEEVYVDMDNDSKVSFGDVRLTNVSNHYGPNTKVKICDEFDLGHDLTQLNQTSVRYVETDDLIGYTLGDAVYVDVDDSNFVSAGDIRLVEVEAYMPGNPVPFVYPAWSVVDSNDVDVGDVLLGLLDRDGVDDGEDYTDLNEVLGYIDSDCTGTWTCPDKLYIQQYTECDSFQLNLGVSVGDLRLYVPVNDPNSPFYDEEEDWPECGTKVTLCNIDVEYGVTEVFHNYALIKFVDRDNDGLFTEGVDHVYIDMDNSSDVTVGDVRLTDVSIKNDTYANNTKVDDHDLDRAGTMLPADLYITVSDLDLLAVVPYVAGYGPADPTVELPTESFNFTVSMFDNDCSGDWTCVDALYLSIDDQFWMDDLAVTHKDIRLYIPPGLICDGEVPNGECDYHAYDANQDGMISIGEVNTAIDDYRTQGPTSIADVSELIDMYRTGEPYC
;
A
#
# COMPACT_ATOMS: atom_id res chain seq x y z
N ILE A 1 3.78 7.31 -8.69
CA ILE A 1 2.68 7.69 -9.62
C ILE A 1 3.25 7.90 -11.03
N GLY A 2 3.21 6.89 -11.87
CA GLY A 2 3.70 6.94 -13.25
C GLY A 2 4.53 5.73 -13.64
N ASP A 3 5.09 5.04 -12.65
CA ASP A 3 5.87 3.81 -12.76
C ASP A 3 5.07 2.65 -13.32
N THR A 4 5.77 1.69 -13.91
CA THR A 4 5.17 0.50 -14.51
C THR A 4 5.34 -0.68 -13.58
N ARG A 5 4.22 -1.33 -13.27
CA ARG A 5 4.22 -2.61 -12.55
C ARG A 5 4.91 -3.65 -13.42
N VAL A 6 6.08 -4.13 -13.00
CA VAL A 6 6.78 -5.20 -13.72
C VAL A 6 6.11 -6.50 -13.33
N TYR A 7 6.20 -6.92 -12.06
CA TYR A 7 5.60 -8.15 -11.54
C TYR A 7 4.78 -7.89 -10.27
N ILE A 8 3.55 -8.39 -10.23
CA ILE A 8 2.64 -8.46 -9.09
C ILE A 8 2.22 -9.94 -8.94
N PRO A 9 2.28 -10.52 -7.73
CA PRO A 9 1.83 -11.89 -7.50
C PRO A 9 0.38 -12.12 -7.93
N GLU A 10 0.07 -13.30 -8.47
CA GLU A 10 -1.31 -13.70 -8.76
C GLU A 10 -2.13 -13.75 -7.45
N GLY A 11 -3.28 -13.07 -7.44
CA GLY A 11 -4.22 -13.05 -6.30
C GLY A 11 -4.03 -11.89 -5.31
N ASP A 12 -3.17 -10.91 -5.61
CA ASP A 12 -3.16 -9.67 -4.85
C ASP A 12 -4.38 -8.82 -5.22
N GLU A 13 -5.44 -8.89 -4.40
CA GLU A 13 -6.72 -8.20 -4.64
C GLU A 13 -6.58 -6.66 -4.59
N CYS A 14 -5.50 -6.15 -3.98
CA CYS A 14 -5.35 -4.73 -3.70
C CYS A 14 -4.57 -4.00 -4.81
N ILE A 15 -3.69 -4.68 -5.54
CA ILE A 15 -2.82 -4.02 -6.52
C ILE A 15 -3.34 -4.25 -7.96
N PRO A 16 -3.51 -3.20 -8.79
CA PRO A 16 -3.91 -3.37 -10.17
C PRO A 16 -2.96 -4.28 -10.99
N ASP A 17 -3.48 -4.91 -12.03
CA ASP A 17 -2.74 -5.85 -12.89
C ASP A 17 -1.38 -5.30 -13.39
N CYS A 18 -0.43 -6.22 -13.59
CA CYS A 18 0.89 -5.92 -14.15
C CYS A 18 0.83 -5.19 -15.51
N GLY A 19 1.88 -4.43 -15.83
CA GLY A 19 2.00 -3.71 -17.11
C GLY A 19 1.13 -2.46 -17.21
N THR A 20 0.40 -2.11 -16.15
CA THR A 20 -0.29 -0.82 -16.01
C THR A 20 0.60 0.20 -15.30
N LYS A 21 0.22 1.48 -15.38
CA LYS A 21 0.90 2.55 -14.65
C LYS A 21 0.26 2.73 -13.30
N VAL A 22 1.08 3.01 -12.30
CA VAL A 22 0.60 3.52 -11.01
C VAL A 22 0.00 4.90 -11.23
N VAL A 23 -1.32 5.01 -11.12
CA VAL A 23 -2.03 6.30 -11.10
C VAL A 23 -2.20 6.76 -9.66
N GLN A 24 -2.51 8.05 -9.49
CA GLN A 24 -2.88 8.53 -8.16
C GLN A 24 -4.11 7.72 -7.73
N GLY A 25 -4.06 7.14 -6.53
CA GLY A 25 -5.14 6.38 -5.92
C GLY A 25 -5.06 4.88 -6.11
N ASP A 26 -4.12 4.40 -6.91
CA ASP A 26 -3.81 2.98 -6.83
C ASP A 26 -3.22 2.66 -5.45
N HIS A 27 -3.46 1.46 -4.94
CA HIS A 27 -2.97 1.03 -3.62
C HIS A 27 -1.45 0.92 -3.48
N ASP A 28 -0.72 0.96 -4.60
CA ASP A 28 0.73 1.01 -4.70
C ASP A 28 1.22 2.40 -5.17
N ALA A 29 0.37 3.43 -5.06
CA ALA A 29 0.74 4.80 -5.30
C ALA A 29 1.49 5.38 -4.11
N THR A 30 2.74 5.79 -4.35
CA THR A 30 3.49 6.48 -3.32
C THR A 30 3.02 7.90 -3.07
N TYR A 31 2.71 8.15 -1.80
CA TYR A 31 2.50 9.48 -1.26
C TYR A 31 3.61 9.84 -0.28
N MET A 32 4.52 10.71 -0.75
CA MET A 32 5.56 11.26 0.09
C MET A 32 4.99 12.34 1.01
N LEU A 33 5.41 12.28 2.27
CA LEU A 33 5.07 13.24 3.30
C LEU A 33 5.99 14.45 3.26
N MET A 34 5.37 15.62 3.22
CA MET A 34 6.00 16.89 3.52
C MET A 34 6.10 17.01 5.04
N THR A 35 7.32 17.11 5.57
CA THR A 35 7.61 17.19 7.01
C THR A 35 8.12 18.59 7.40
N ASN A 36 8.37 18.83 8.69
CA ASN A 36 8.87 20.11 9.24
C ASN A 36 7.92 21.29 8.98
N LEU A 37 6.67 21.13 9.38
CA LEU A 37 5.56 22.05 9.08
C LEU A 37 5.60 23.35 9.90
N ASP A 38 6.44 23.41 10.92
CA ASP A 38 6.40 24.39 12.03
C ASP A 38 5.09 24.34 12.81
N ALA A 39 4.28 23.29 12.61
CA ALA A 39 2.98 23.15 13.25
C ALA A 39 3.13 23.00 14.78
N LYS A 40 2.16 23.53 15.53
CA LYS A 40 2.15 23.47 17.00
C LYS A 40 0.82 23.00 17.55
N LEU A 41 0.90 22.15 18.58
CA LEU A 41 -0.25 21.82 19.40
C LEU A 41 -0.59 23.02 20.31
N ALA A 42 -1.84 23.46 20.28
CA ALA A 42 -2.28 24.61 21.05
C ALA A 42 -3.76 24.49 21.44
N TYR A 43 -4.19 25.31 22.40
CA TYR A 43 -5.56 25.31 22.88
C TYR A 43 -6.12 26.73 23.07
N PHE A 44 -7.44 26.80 23.12
CA PHE A 44 -8.19 27.96 23.52
C PHE A 44 -9.24 27.55 24.56
N THR A 45 -9.38 28.32 25.64
CA THR A 45 -10.39 28.06 26.68
C THR A 45 -11.47 29.12 26.64
N TYR A 46 -12.72 28.68 26.43
CA TYR A 46 -13.90 29.52 26.60
C TYR A 46 -14.84 28.97 27.67
N ASP A 47 -15.61 27.93 27.32
CA ASP A 47 -16.48 27.18 28.23
C ASP A 47 -15.89 25.79 28.50
N ASP A 48 -15.48 25.11 27.42
CA ASP A 48 -14.67 23.91 27.40
C ASP A 48 -13.30 24.22 26.74
N GLU A 49 -12.37 23.28 26.81
CA GLU A 49 -11.06 23.41 26.16
C GLU A 49 -11.12 22.95 24.70
N GLU A 50 -10.79 23.86 23.79
CA GLU A 50 -10.75 23.61 22.35
C GLU A 50 -9.29 23.42 21.95
N VAL A 51 -8.93 22.24 21.44
CA VAL A 51 -7.54 21.89 21.10
C VAL A 51 -7.38 21.83 19.58
N TYR A 52 -6.28 22.39 19.10
CA TYR A 52 -5.96 22.55 17.69
C TYR A 52 -4.52 22.13 17.41
N VAL A 53 -4.26 21.73 16.17
CA VAL A 53 -2.94 21.85 15.54
C VAL A 53 -2.92 23.16 14.77
N ASP A 54 -2.19 24.14 15.31
CA ASP A 54 -1.87 25.42 14.69
C ASP A 54 -0.85 25.15 13.57
N MET A 55 -1.34 25.13 12.32
CA MET A 55 -0.55 24.66 11.18
C MET A 55 0.39 25.72 10.62
N ASP A 56 0.18 27.00 10.96
CA ASP A 56 1.02 28.12 10.52
C ASP A 56 1.77 28.83 11.65
N ASN A 57 1.63 28.34 12.89
CA ASN A 57 2.32 28.78 14.10
C ASN A 57 2.14 30.29 14.36
N ASP A 58 0.97 30.81 14.01
CA ASP A 58 0.67 32.23 14.17
C ASP A 58 0.08 32.56 15.57
N SER A 59 -0.09 31.52 16.41
CA SER A 59 -0.68 31.57 17.75
C SER A 59 -2.13 32.06 17.74
N LYS A 60 -2.86 31.80 16.65
CA LYS A 60 -4.28 32.09 16.53
C LYS A 60 -4.98 30.94 15.83
N VAL A 61 -6.28 30.81 16.06
CA VAL A 61 -7.09 29.94 15.19
C VAL A 61 -7.18 30.61 13.82
N SER A 62 -6.51 30.03 12.85
CA SER A 62 -6.31 30.54 11.50
C SER A 62 -6.86 29.56 10.45
N PHE A 63 -6.89 29.97 9.19
CA PHE A 63 -7.36 29.10 8.11
C PHE A 63 -6.32 28.00 7.84
N GLY A 64 -6.74 26.74 7.92
CA GLY A 64 -5.84 25.60 7.72
C GLY A 64 -5.54 24.82 8.99
N ASP A 65 -5.75 25.39 10.17
CA ASP A 65 -5.60 24.68 11.44
C ASP A 65 -6.51 23.46 11.53
N VAL A 66 -6.10 22.45 12.29
CA VAL A 66 -6.86 21.21 12.47
C VAL A 66 -7.44 21.18 13.88
N ARG A 67 -8.76 21.01 13.98
CA ARG A 67 -9.45 20.84 15.27
C ARG A 67 -9.24 19.43 15.79
N LEU A 68 -8.84 19.26 17.04
CA LEU A 68 -8.75 17.96 17.70
C LEU A 68 -9.95 17.70 18.63
N THR A 69 -10.65 18.75 19.05
CA THR A 69 -11.91 18.66 19.81
C THR A 69 -13.07 19.37 19.11
N ASN A 70 -14.28 19.21 19.64
CA ASN A 70 -15.43 19.99 19.19
C ASN A 70 -15.24 21.47 19.51
N VAL A 71 -15.55 22.33 18.54
CA VAL A 71 -15.69 23.77 18.77
C VAL A 71 -17.16 24.05 19.04
N SER A 72 -17.47 24.15 20.33
CA SER A 72 -18.84 24.25 20.82
C SER A 72 -19.74 23.15 20.22
N ASN A 73 -20.88 23.52 19.62
CA ASN A 73 -21.77 22.62 18.88
C ASN A 73 -21.75 22.89 17.36
N HIS A 74 -20.72 23.58 16.86
CA HIS A 74 -20.68 24.09 15.49
C HIS A 74 -19.80 23.24 14.58
N TYR A 75 -18.61 22.87 15.05
CA TYR A 75 -17.63 22.15 14.26
C TYR A 75 -17.13 20.93 15.03
N GLY A 76 -17.11 19.79 14.33
CA GLY A 76 -16.58 18.55 14.88
C GLY A 76 -15.05 18.56 15.00
N PRO A 77 -14.49 17.67 15.82
CA PRO A 77 -13.06 17.38 15.76
C PRO A 77 -12.69 16.82 14.40
N ASN A 78 -11.39 16.75 14.13
CA ASN A 78 -10.85 16.24 12.88
C ASN A 78 -11.43 16.99 11.67
N THR A 79 -11.54 18.31 11.81
CA THR A 79 -11.92 19.19 10.72
C THR A 79 -10.92 20.33 10.61
N LYS A 80 -10.63 20.70 9.37
CA LYS A 80 -9.82 21.86 9.04
C LYS A 80 -10.62 23.15 9.20
N VAL A 81 -10.02 24.17 9.79
CA VAL A 81 -10.61 25.50 9.94
C VAL A 81 -10.74 26.17 8.57
N LYS A 82 -11.96 26.58 8.22
CA LYS A 82 -12.29 27.23 6.95
C LYS A 82 -12.44 28.73 7.14
N ILE A 83 -12.27 29.49 6.06
CA ILE A 83 -12.40 30.96 6.07
C ILE A 83 -13.78 31.48 6.52
N CYS A 84 -14.81 30.63 6.51
CA CYS A 84 -16.17 30.95 6.91
C CYS A 84 -16.52 30.47 8.33
N ASP A 85 -15.56 29.94 9.08
CA ASP A 85 -15.81 29.36 10.41
C ASP A 85 -15.80 30.46 11.48
N GLU A 86 -16.79 31.35 11.44
CA GLU A 86 -16.83 32.58 12.26
C GLU A 86 -16.85 32.36 13.79
N PHE A 87 -16.98 31.12 14.27
CA PHE A 87 -17.10 30.79 15.70
C PHE A 87 -15.77 30.51 16.39
N ASP A 88 -14.68 30.21 15.65
CA ASP A 88 -13.34 30.03 16.22
C ASP A 88 -12.27 30.95 15.61
N LEU A 89 -12.43 31.38 14.35
CA LEU A 89 -11.46 32.22 13.67
C LEU A 89 -11.00 33.45 14.49
N GLY A 90 -9.68 33.57 14.63
CA GLY A 90 -8.99 34.71 15.23
C GLY A 90 -8.87 34.67 16.75
N HIS A 91 -9.32 33.60 17.41
CA HIS A 91 -9.04 33.35 18.82
C HIS A 91 -7.53 33.24 19.05
N ASP A 92 -7.03 33.85 20.14
CA ASP A 92 -5.62 33.74 20.52
C ASP A 92 -5.39 32.36 21.15
N LEU A 93 -4.46 31.59 20.59
CA LEU A 93 -4.11 30.26 21.05
C LEU A 93 -3.04 30.33 22.15
N THR A 94 -3.14 29.41 23.11
CA THR A 94 -2.08 29.12 24.08
C THR A 94 -1.44 27.81 23.70
N GLN A 95 -0.12 27.81 23.52
CA GLN A 95 0.62 26.62 23.12
C GLN A 95 0.59 25.53 24.23
N LEU A 96 0.32 24.28 23.85
CA LEU A 96 0.46 23.10 24.72
C LEU A 96 1.91 22.61 24.74
N ASN A 97 2.21 21.65 25.62
CA ASN A 97 3.47 20.91 25.50
C ASN A 97 3.46 20.17 24.15
N GLN A 98 4.52 20.32 23.36
CA GLN A 98 4.58 19.68 22.03
C GLN A 98 4.83 18.18 22.11
N THR A 99 5.13 17.67 23.30
CA THR A 99 5.28 16.23 23.59
C THR A 99 4.00 15.64 24.18
N SER A 100 2.89 16.37 24.15
CA SER A 100 1.61 15.93 24.72
C SER A 100 0.96 14.80 23.92
N VAL A 101 1.36 14.55 22.66
CA VAL A 101 0.85 13.38 21.94
C VAL A 101 1.60 12.13 22.38
N ARG A 102 0.86 11.14 22.88
CA ARG A 102 1.38 9.96 23.56
C ARG A 102 0.55 8.73 23.23
N TYR A 103 1.05 7.53 23.55
CA TYR A 103 0.31 6.29 23.34
C TYR A 103 0.26 5.42 24.60
N VAL A 104 -0.67 4.47 24.60
CA VAL A 104 -0.76 3.38 25.58
C VAL A 104 -0.30 2.09 24.90
N GLU A 105 0.78 1.51 25.42
CA GLU A 105 1.35 0.24 24.96
C GLU A 105 0.42 -0.94 25.33
N THR A 106 0.05 -1.75 24.34
CA THR A 106 -0.92 -2.85 24.51
C THR A 106 -0.42 -4.23 24.08
N ASP A 107 0.69 -4.34 23.35
CA ASP A 107 1.15 -5.57 22.73
C ASP A 107 2.62 -5.96 23.05
N ASP A 108 3.28 -5.21 23.93
CA ASP A 108 4.68 -5.33 24.36
C ASP A 108 5.69 -5.19 23.19
N LEU A 109 5.31 -4.50 22.10
CA LEU A 109 6.24 -4.13 21.03
C LEU A 109 6.92 -2.78 21.35
N ILE A 110 7.92 -2.42 20.54
CA ILE A 110 8.68 -1.17 20.73
C ILE A 110 8.04 -0.08 19.88
N GLY A 111 7.76 1.07 20.49
CA GLY A 111 7.08 2.19 19.86
C GLY A 111 5.59 1.92 19.68
N TYR A 112 4.82 2.95 19.31
CA TYR A 112 3.39 2.75 19.13
C TYR A 112 3.10 1.94 17.86
N THR A 113 2.28 0.90 17.95
CA THR A 113 1.93 -0.02 16.85
C THR A 113 0.50 0.19 16.38
N LEU A 114 -0.04 -0.68 15.51
CA LEU A 114 -1.45 -0.63 15.09
C LEU A 114 -2.43 -0.79 16.26
N GLY A 115 -2.11 -1.59 17.28
CA GLY A 115 -3.01 -1.91 18.39
C GLY A 115 -3.20 -0.78 19.40
N ASP A 116 -2.24 0.14 19.47
CA ASP A 116 -2.15 1.06 20.61
C ASP A 116 -3.13 2.22 20.56
N ALA A 117 -3.61 2.63 21.74
CA ALA A 117 -4.40 3.84 21.84
C ALA A 117 -3.47 5.07 21.81
N VAL A 118 -3.86 6.14 21.12
CA VAL A 118 -3.10 7.39 21.00
C VAL A 118 -3.91 8.54 21.58
N TYR A 119 -3.28 9.39 22.37
CA TYR A 119 -3.91 10.47 23.13
C TYR A 119 -3.19 11.80 22.96
N VAL A 120 -3.91 12.89 23.20
CA VAL A 120 -3.32 14.16 23.63
C VAL A 120 -3.45 14.25 25.15
N ASP A 121 -2.32 14.20 25.84
CA ASP A 121 -2.14 14.44 27.27
C ASP A 121 -2.16 15.94 27.54
N VAL A 122 -3.36 16.46 27.79
CA VAL A 122 -3.63 17.89 27.85
C VAL A 122 -3.04 18.50 29.12
N ASP A 123 -2.98 17.73 30.20
CA ASP A 123 -2.48 18.17 31.51
C ASP A 123 -1.02 17.78 31.80
N ASP A 124 -0.36 17.11 30.85
CA ASP A 124 1.04 16.65 30.92
C ASP A 124 1.30 15.73 32.12
N SER A 125 0.29 14.93 32.48
CA SER A 125 0.35 14.03 33.63
C SER A 125 1.09 12.72 33.34
N ASN A 126 1.27 12.35 32.07
CA ASN A 126 1.79 11.07 31.58
C ASN A 126 0.87 9.87 31.93
N PHE A 127 -0.40 10.13 32.21
CA PHE A 127 -1.42 9.11 32.40
C PHE A 127 -2.68 9.54 31.68
N VAL A 128 -3.47 8.58 31.19
CA VAL A 128 -4.81 8.88 30.69
C VAL A 128 -5.63 9.47 31.83
N SER A 129 -6.06 10.70 31.68
CA SER A 129 -6.73 11.51 32.70
C SER A 129 -7.93 12.25 32.12
N ALA A 130 -8.82 12.73 33.00
CA ALA A 130 -10.02 13.42 32.55
C ALA A 130 -9.68 14.75 31.87
N GLY A 131 -10.09 14.91 30.61
CA GLY A 131 -9.75 16.06 29.77
C GLY A 131 -8.79 15.73 28.62
N ASP A 132 -8.10 14.59 28.68
CA ASP A 132 -7.29 14.12 27.55
C ASP A 132 -8.15 13.78 26.35
N ILE A 133 -7.54 13.74 25.16
CA ILE A 133 -8.25 13.52 23.90
C ILE A 133 -7.79 12.20 23.30
N ARG A 134 -8.72 11.29 23.03
CA ARG A 134 -8.45 10.07 22.26
C ARG A 134 -8.31 10.44 20.79
N LEU A 135 -7.18 10.18 20.16
CA LEU A 135 -7.01 10.43 18.73
C LEU A 135 -7.50 9.26 17.87
N VAL A 136 -7.66 8.08 18.47
CA VAL A 136 -8.16 6.85 17.84
C VAL A 136 -9.31 6.26 18.65
N GLU A 137 -10.02 5.29 18.07
CA GLU A 137 -10.93 4.45 18.85
C GLU A 137 -10.14 3.65 19.89
N VAL A 138 -10.64 3.60 21.12
CA VAL A 138 -9.96 2.94 22.25
C VAL A 138 -10.83 1.81 22.79
N GLU A 139 -10.25 0.61 22.86
CA GLU A 139 -10.82 -0.53 23.57
C GLU A 139 -10.19 -0.67 24.96
N ALA A 140 -10.97 -0.40 26.02
CA ALA A 140 -10.51 -0.51 27.40
C ALA A 140 -11.15 -1.69 28.14
N TYR A 141 -10.35 -2.42 28.92
CA TYR A 141 -10.79 -3.65 29.60
C TYR A 141 -10.83 -3.50 31.11
N MET A 142 -12.03 -3.67 31.70
CA MET A 142 -12.14 -3.81 33.15
C MET A 142 -11.70 -5.20 33.62
N PRO A 143 -10.93 -5.32 34.72
CA PRO A 143 -10.53 -6.60 35.28
C PRO A 143 -11.72 -7.54 35.54
N GLY A 144 -11.75 -8.68 34.85
CA GLY A 144 -12.81 -9.69 34.97
C GLY A 144 -14.03 -9.47 34.07
N ASN A 145 -14.02 -8.45 33.21
CA ASN A 145 -14.99 -8.29 32.13
C ASN A 145 -14.34 -8.65 30.78
N PRO A 146 -14.83 -9.67 30.06
CA PRO A 146 -14.26 -10.05 28.77
C PRO A 146 -14.72 -9.16 27.60
N VAL A 147 -15.67 -8.24 27.81
CA VAL A 147 -16.15 -7.32 26.78
C VAL A 147 -15.51 -5.95 26.98
N PRO A 148 -14.82 -5.38 25.98
CA PRO A 148 -14.22 -4.06 26.09
C PRO A 148 -15.27 -2.95 26.16
N PHE A 149 -14.87 -1.84 26.75
CA PHE A 149 -15.53 -0.55 26.57
C PHE A 149 -14.89 0.11 25.36
N VAL A 150 -15.71 0.49 24.39
CA VAL A 150 -15.24 1.15 23.16
C VAL A 150 -15.53 2.64 23.27
N TYR A 151 -14.48 3.45 23.22
CA TYR A 151 -14.55 4.90 23.22
C TYR A 151 -14.24 5.41 21.81
N PRO A 152 -15.09 6.26 21.23
CA PRO A 152 -14.89 6.70 19.86
C PRO A 152 -13.65 7.58 19.74
N ALA A 153 -13.02 7.55 18.56
CA ALA A 153 -11.98 8.49 18.19
C ALA A 153 -12.47 9.93 18.41
N TRP A 154 -11.53 10.80 18.77
CA TRP A 154 -11.75 12.24 19.03
C TRP A 154 -12.62 12.56 20.24
N SER A 155 -12.90 11.57 21.10
CA SER A 155 -13.60 11.79 22.36
C SER A 155 -12.67 12.33 23.44
N VAL A 156 -13.23 13.20 24.30
CA VAL A 156 -12.57 13.65 25.52
C VAL A 156 -12.75 12.57 26.60
N VAL A 157 -11.69 12.27 27.32
CA VAL A 157 -11.68 11.31 28.43
C VAL A 157 -12.50 11.85 29.60
N ASP A 158 -13.51 11.10 30.03
CA ASP A 158 -14.29 11.39 31.20
C ASP A 158 -13.65 10.80 32.47
N SER A 159 -13.82 11.46 33.61
CA SER A 159 -13.26 11.03 34.91
C SER A 159 -13.67 9.63 35.41
N ASN A 160 -14.62 8.95 34.77
CA ASN A 160 -15.06 7.60 35.12
C ASN A 160 -14.83 6.59 33.98
N ASP A 161 -14.10 6.97 32.93
CA ASP A 161 -13.76 6.05 31.87
C ASP A 161 -12.79 4.98 32.35
N VAL A 162 -12.81 3.83 31.68
CA VAL A 162 -12.11 2.60 32.10
C VAL A 162 -10.61 2.69 31.83
N ASP A 163 -10.22 3.44 30.82
CA ASP A 163 -8.83 3.75 30.44
C ASP A 163 -8.17 4.80 31.34
N VAL A 164 -8.93 5.47 32.23
CA VAL A 164 -8.34 6.43 33.18
C VAL A 164 -7.32 5.76 34.09
N GLY A 165 -6.10 6.29 34.09
CA GLY A 165 -4.96 5.81 34.86
C GLY A 165 -4.01 4.91 34.08
N ASP A 166 -4.30 4.61 32.81
CA ASP A 166 -3.34 3.96 31.91
C ASP A 166 -2.12 4.87 31.71
N VAL A 167 -0.94 4.25 31.59
CA VAL A 167 0.34 4.98 31.46
C VAL A 167 0.50 5.45 30.02
N LEU A 168 0.87 6.72 29.84
CA LEU A 168 1.13 7.30 28.53
C LEU A 168 2.64 7.39 28.25
N LEU A 169 3.07 6.75 27.16
CA LEU A 169 4.44 6.75 26.66
C LEU A 169 4.59 7.77 25.51
N GLY A 170 5.78 8.35 25.35
CA GLY A 170 6.06 9.27 24.24
C GLY A 170 6.13 8.51 22.91
N LEU A 171 5.66 9.10 21.81
CA LEU A 171 5.56 8.42 20.50
C LEU A 171 6.88 7.83 19.98
N LEU A 172 8.01 8.40 20.38
CA LEU A 172 9.36 7.99 19.97
C LEU A 172 10.21 7.42 21.10
N ASP A 173 9.58 6.93 22.18
CA ASP A 173 10.27 6.14 23.21
C ASP A 173 10.85 4.87 22.58
N ARG A 174 12.12 4.97 22.16
CA ARG A 174 12.76 4.04 21.24
C ARG A 174 13.20 2.74 21.91
N ASP A 175 13.42 2.75 23.22
CA ASP A 175 13.88 1.57 23.96
C ASP A 175 12.84 1.04 24.97
N GLY A 176 11.64 1.63 24.98
CA GLY A 176 10.58 1.31 25.96
C GLY A 176 11.01 1.67 27.38
N VAL A 177 12.00 2.54 27.52
CA VAL A 177 12.51 3.03 28.79
C VAL A 177 12.41 4.55 28.72
N ASP A 178 11.42 5.10 29.43
CA ASP A 178 11.37 6.53 29.73
C ASP A 178 12.63 6.96 30.50
N ASP A 179 13.69 7.29 29.76
CA ASP A 179 14.96 7.78 30.25
C ASP A 179 14.97 9.31 30.38
N GLY A 180 13.88 9.94 29.94
CA GLY A 180 13.65 11.38 29.98
C GLY A 180 14.46 12.18 28.95
N GLU A 181 15.07 11.55 27.94
CA GLU A 181 15.77 12.24 26.86
C GLU A 181 15.04 12.17 25.49
N ASP A 182 14.06 11.28 25.30
CA ASP A 182 13.31 11.14 24.03
C ASP A 182 11.97 11.91 24.03
N TYR A 183 12.08 13.25 24.07
CA TYR A 183 10.95 14.16 23.88
C TYR A 183 10.94 14.71 22.47
N THR A 184 10.20 14.06 21.56
CA THR A 184 10.02 14.58 20.21
C THR A 184 8.83 15.52 20.16
N ASP A 185 9.07 16.72 19.60
CA ASP A 185 8.04 17.72 19.32
C ASP A 185 7.06 17.12 18.30
N LEU A 186 5.75 17.36 18.47
CA LEU A 186 4.71 16.96 17.50
C LEU A 186 5.14 17.25 16.05
N ASN A 187 5.78 18.39 15.81
CA ASN A 187 6.25 18.76 14.48
C ASN A 187 7.27 17.80 13.85
N GLU A 188 8.00 17.03 14.67
CA GLU A 188 8.96 16.03 14.19
C GLU A 188 8.25 14.77 13.68
N VAL A 189 7.04 14.48 14.16
CA VAL A 189 6.26 13.30 13.75
C VAL A 189 5.09 13.61 12.83
N LEU A 190 4.87 14.88 12.50
CA LEU A 190 3.85 15.30 11.54
C LEU A 190 4.39 15.29 10.12
N GLY A 191 3.60 14.71 9.23
CA GLY A 191 3.77 14.80 7.79
C GLY A 191 2.43 15.03 7.09
N TYR A 192 2.43 15.74 5.96
CA TYR A 192 1.24 15.81 5.10
C TYR A 192 1.47 15.40 3.66
N ILE A 193 0.44 14.83 3.04
CA ILE A 193 0.38 14.60 1.60
C ILE A 193 -0.10 15.87 0.92
N ASP A 194 0.76 16.50 0.13
CA ASP A 194 0.45 17.63 -0.74
C ASP A 194 -0.34 17.15 -1.97
N SER A 195 -1.66 17.05 -1.79
CA SER A 195 -2.55 16.40 -2.74
C SER A 195 -2.79 17.25 -4.00
N ASP A 196 -2.59 18.56 -3.91
CA ASP A 196 -2.69 19.48 -5.05
C ASP A 196 -1.34 19.97 -5.61
N CYS A 197 -0.24 19.42 -5.08
CA CYS A 197 1.14 19.68 -5.51
C CYS A 197 1.52 21.17 -5.45
N THR A 198 0.96 21.91 -4.49
CA THR A 198 1.26 23.35 -4.33
C THR A 198 2.56 23.61 -3.58
N GLY A 199 3.11 22.60 -2.91
CA GLY A 199 4.24 22.67 -1.99
C GLY A 199 3.88 23.35 -0.67
N THR A 200 2.59 23.49 -0.36
CA THR A 200 2.08 24.20 0.81
C THR A 200 0.86 23.50 1.38
N TRP A 201 0.62 23.65 2.68
CA TRP A 201 -0.59 23.11 3.32
C TRP A 201 -1.86 23.82 2.84
N THR A 202 -2.69 23.08 2.11
CA THR A 202 -3.96 23.54 1.52
C THR A 202 -5.12 22.64 1.94
N CYS A 203 -6.36 22.96 1.56
CA CYS A 203 -7.55 22.16 1.90
C CYS A 203 -7.51 20.67 1.50
N PRO A 204 -7.10 20.28 0.27
CA PRO A 204 -7.09 18.88 -0.18
C PRO A 204 -6.08 17.98 0.55
N ASP A 205 -5.12 18.58 1.23
CA ASP A 205 -4.03 17.87 1.87
C ASP A 205 -4.47 17.07 3.09
N LYS A 206 -3.71 16.00 3.35
CA LYS A 206 -3.97 15.01 4.39
C LYS A 206 -2.84 15.01 5.39
N LEU A 207 -3.14 15.00 6.69
CA LEU A 207 -2.16 15.12 7.77
C LEU A 207 -2.08 13.81 8.56
N TYR A 208 -0.85 13.39 8.82
CA TYR A 208 -0.53 12.13 9.49
C TYR A 208 0.39 12.36 10.68
N ILE A 209 0.26 11.53 11.70
CA ILE A 209 1.29 11.30 12.71
C ILE A 209 2.00 10.02 12.32
N GLN A 210 3.31 10.09 12.11
CA GLN A 210 4.10 9.00 11.58
C GLN A 210 4.55 8.04 12.68
N GLN A 211 4.57 6.74 12.37
CA GLN A 211 5.21 5.73 13.20
C GLN A 211 6.67 5.61 12.73
N TYR A 212 7.61 6.17 13.49
CA TYR A 212 9.02 6.00 13.14
C TYR A 212 9.45 4.58 13.40
N THR A 213 10.04 3.96 12.39
CA THR A 213 10.67 2.66 12.54
C THR A 213 12.15 2.83 12.93
N GLU A 214 12.66 1.90 13.76
CA GLU A 214 14.07 1.88 14.17
C GLU A 214 15.05 1.60 13.02
N CYS A 215 14.53 1.19 11.86
CA CYS A 215 15.29 1.04 10.65
C CYS A 215 15.80 2.42 10.25
N ASP A 216 17.09 2.69 10.51
CA ASP A 216 17.83 3.93 10.18
C ASP A 216 17.71 4.38 8.69
N SER A 217 16.94 3.69 7.86
CA SER A 217 16.44 4.18 6.57
C SER A 217 15.44 5.32 6.80
N PHE A 218 15.98 6.54 6.96
CA PHE A 218 15.27 7.83 6.93
C PHE A 218 14.13 7.91 5.90
N GLN A 219 14.24 7.14 4.81
CA GLN A 219 13.32 7.10 3.67
C GLN A 219 11.96 6.50 3.99
N LEU A 220 11.86 5.48 4.87
CA LEU A 220 10.55 4.92 5.25
C LEU A 220 9.72 5.95 6.02
N ASN A 221 10.38 6.82 6.78
CA ASN A 221 9.75 7.91 7.51
C ASN A 221 9.48 9.13 6.60
N LEU A 222 9.58 9.00 5.28
CA LEU A 222 9.15 10.02 4.31
C LEU A 222 7.88 9.60 3.56
N GLY A 223 7.40 8.36 3.72
CA GLY A 223 6.12 7.89 3.21
C GLY A 223 5.11 7.73 4.33
N VAL A 224 3.84 7.52 3.96
CA VAL A 224 2.81 7.10 4.91
C VAL A 224 2.92 5.61 5.13
N SER A 225 3.28 5.16 6.33
CA SER A 225 3.51 3.73 6.59
C SER A 225 2.35 3.05 7.31
N VAL A 226 2.32 1.72 7.32
CA VAL A 226 1.39 0.96 8.16
C VAL A 226 1.61 1.35 9.63
N GLY A 227 0.54 1.75 10.30
CA GLY A 227 0.56 2.21 11.69
C GLY A 227 0.48 3.72 11.85
N ASP A 228 0.82 4.49 10.81
CA ASP A 228 0.65 5.95 10.83
C ASP A 228 -0.80 6.33 11.14
N LEU A 229 -0.98 7.36 11.96
CA LEU A 229 -2.30 7.83 12.38
C LEU A 229 -2.79 8.96 11.46
N ARG A 230 -3.96 8.77 10.85
CA ARG A 230 -4.66 9.81 10.07
C ARG A 230 -5.22 10.88 10.99
N LEU A 231 -4.50 11.99 11.12
CA LEU A 231 -4.97 13.12 11.92
C LEU A 231 -6.01 13.97 11.18
N TYR A 232 -5.88 14.11 9.87
CA TYR A 232 -6.87 14.78 9.02
C TYR A 232 -6.89 14.21 7.61
N VAL A 233 -8.06 13.80 7.15
CA VAL A 233 -8.34 13.40 5.75
C VAL A 233 -9.67 14.06 5.35
N PRO A 234 -9.70 14.90 4.31
CA PRO A 234 -10.92 15.58 3.93
C PRO A 234 -11.93 14.59 3.33
N VAL A 235 -13.03 14.37 4.05
CA VAL A 235 -14.14 13.55 3.55
C VAL A 235 -14.79 14.25 2.36
N ASN A 236 -14.94 13.54 1.23
CA ASN A 236 -15.58 14.05 0.02
C ASN A 236 -14.95 15.36 -0.50
N ASP A 237 -13.62 15.47 -0.53
CA ASP A 237 -12.99 16.64 -1.16
C ASP A 237 -13.26 16.64 -2.68
N PRO A 238 -13.99 17.62 -3.23
CA PRO A 238 -14.25 17.71 -4.66
C PRO A 238 -13.01 17.97 -5.52
N ASN A 239 -11.87 18.31 -4.89
CA ASN A 239 -10.58 18.42 -5.56
C ASN A 239 -9.74 17.16 -5.41
N SER A 240 -10.18 16.20 -4.60
CA SER A 240 -9.61 14.87 -4.60
C SER A 240 -9.86 14.25 -5.98
N PRO A 241 -8.84 13.62 -6.60
CA PRO A 241 -9.06 12.86 -7.83
C PRO A 241 -10.14 11.77 -7.66
N PHE A 242 -10.39 11.35 -6.41
CA PHE A 242 -11.26 10.24 -6.01
C PHE A 242 -12.68 10.66 -5.67
N TYR A 243 -13.03 11.96 -5.77
CA TYR A 243 -14.34 12.47 -5.35
C TYR A 243 -15.53 11.75 -5.98
N ASP A 244 -15.38 11.31 -7.23
CA ASP A 244 -16.46 10.69 -8.02
C ASP A 244 -16.39 9.16 -8.07
N GLU A 245 -15.36 8.51 -7.50
CA GLU A 245 -15.08 7.09 -7.73
C GLU A 245 -15.65 6.12 -6.66
N GLU A 246 -16.49 6.58 -5.72
CA GLU A 246 -16.97 5.77 -4.57
C GLU A 246 -15.83 5.18 -3.72
N GLU A 247 -14.59 5.61 -3.93
CA GLU A 247 -13.43 5.14 -3.21
C GLU A 247 -13.32 5.92 -1.90
N ASP A 248 -13.89 5.31 -0.86
CA ASP A 248 -13.97 5.86 0.49
C ASP A 248 -12.57 5.87 1.12
N TRP A 249 -11.88 7.02 0.99
CA TRP A 249 -10.71 7.32 1.82
C TRP A 249 -11.01 6.94 3.27
N PRO A 250 -10.11 6.20 3.96
CA PRO A 250 -10.37 5.76 5.31
C PRO A 250 -10.68 6.94 6.25
N GLU A 251 -11.60 6.74 7.18
CA GLU A 251 -11.99 7.76 8.15
C GLU A 251 -10.79 8.20 8.99
N CYS A 252 -10.72 9.46 9.39
CA CYS A 252 -9.61 9.92 10.24
C CYS A 252 -9.82 9.56 11.71
N GLY A 253 -8.74 9.50 12.47
CA GLY A 253 -8.70 8.81 13.77
C GLY A 253 -8.63 7.29 13.61
N THR A 254 -8.30 6.82 12.41
CA THR A 254 -7.88 5.45 12.14
C THR A 254 -6.40 5.42 11.81
N LYS A 255 -5.77 4.27 12.03
CA LYS A 255 -4.40 4.03 11.58
C LYS A 255 -4.39 3.45 10.18
N VAL A 256 -3.29 3.70 9.47
CA VAL A 256 -3.05 3.16 8.15
C VAL A 256 -2.82 1.66 8.28
N THR A 257 -3.66 0.87 7.63
CA THR A 257 -3.52 -0.59 7.55
C THR A 257 -3.05 -0.99 6.16
N LEU A 258 -2.63 -2.25 6.03
CA LEU A 258 -2.38 -2.86 4.73
C LEU A 258 -3.59 -2.68 3.80
N CYS A 259 -3.30 -2.52 2.52
CA CYS A 259 -4.28 -2.23 1.46
C CYS A 259 -5.09 -0.94 1.65
N ASN A 260 -4.70 -0.01 2.50
CA ASN A 260 -5.29 1.33 2.41
C ASN A 260 -4.71 2.07 1.19
N ILE A 261 -5.49 2.94 0.57
CA ILE A 261 -5.07 3.71 -0.62
C ILE A 261 -3.86 4.62 -0.37
N ASP A 262 -3.61 4.94 0.90
CA ASP A 262 -2.57 5.86 1.34
C ASP A 262 -1.44 5.16 2.08
N VAL A 263 -1.39 3.83 2.10
CA VAL A 263 -0.21 3.13 2.58
C VAL A 263 0.88 3.19 1.52
N GLU A 264 2.08 3.56 1.95
CA GLU A 264 3.28 3.54 1.14
C GLU A 264 4.14 2.35 1.52
N TYR A 265 4.64 1.70 0.49
CA TYR A 265 5.49 0.54 0.60
C TYR A 265 6.89 0.87 0.12
N GLY A 266 7.85 0.84 1.05
CA GLY A 266 9.25 1.05 0.69
C GLY A 266 9.76 -0.05 -0.23
N VAL A 267 10.43 0.34 -1.31
CA VAL A 267 11.12 -0.59 -2.21
C VAL A 267 12.61 -0.64 -1.90
N THR A 268 13.20 -1.83 -1.95
CA THR A 268 14.65 -2.03 -1.78
C THR A 268 15.31 -2.19 -3.14
N GLU A 269 16.35 -1.42 -3.45
CA GLU A 269 17.14 -1.61 -4.68
C GLU A 269 17.67 -3.05 -4.74
N VAL A 270 17.35 -3.77 -5.82
CA VAL A 270 17.90 -5.10 -6.11
C VAL A 270 19.17 -4.94 -6.94
N PHE A 271 19.07 -4.19 -8.04
CA PHE A 271 20.20 -3.93 -8.93
C PHE A 271 20.00 -2.67 -9.76
N HIS A 272 21.13 -2.12 -10.20
CA HIS A 272 21.20 -1.08 -11.21
C HIS A 272 21.72 -1.65 -12.54
N ASN A 273 21.26 -1.07 -13.65
CA ASN A 273 21.69 -1.39 -15.00
C ASN A 273 21.36 -2.84 -15.45
N TYR A 274 21.98 -3.25 -16.54
CA TYR A 274 21.80 -4.57 -17.16
C TYR A 274 22.51 -5.73 -16.44
N ALA A 275 22.96 -5.54 -15.19
CA ALA A 275 23.83 -6.51 -14.51
C ALA A 275 23.15 -7.88 -14.30
N LEU A 276 21.85 -7.86 -14.00
CA LEU A 276 21.04 -9.07 -13.80
C LEU A 276 20.18 -9.43 -15.02
N ILE A 277 20.10 -8.57 -16.04
CA ILE A 277 19.39 -8.91 -17.27
C ILE A 277 20.30 -9.82 -18.12
N LYS A 278 19.83 -11.03 -18.39
CA LYS A 278 20.57 -12.05 -19.13
C LYS A 278 19.66 -12.80 -20.09
N PHE A 279 20.22 -13.49 -21.07
CA PHE A 279 19.43 -14.24 -22.04
C PHE A 279 19.95 -15.66 -22.25
N VAL A 280 19.05 -16.58 -22.57
CA VAL A 280 19.39 -17.94 -23.00
C VAL A 280 19.49 -17.95 -24.53
N ASP A 281 20.70 -18.13 -25.04
CA ASP A 281 21.02 -18.28 -26.46
C ASP A 281 20.59 -19.66 -26.97
N ARG A 282 19.43 -19.72 -27.61
CA ARG A 282 18.81 -20.97 -28.05
C ARG A 282 19.30 -21.45 -29.40
N ASP A 283 19.73 -20.54 -30.27
CA ASP A 283 20.24 -20.90 -31.59
C ASP A 283 21.78 -21.02 -31.66
N ASN A 284 22.46 -20.72 -30.55
CA ASN A 284 23.90 -20.80 -30.33
C ASN A 284 24.72 -19.87 -31.25
N ASP A 285 24.17 -18.70 -31.59
CA ASP A 285 24.88 -17.71 -32.40
C ASP A 285 25.71 -16.71 -31.55
N GLY A 286 25.53 -16.75 -30.22
CA GLY A 286 26.23 -15.95 -29.23
C GLY A 286 25.68 -14.52 -29.08
N LEU A 287 24.55 -14.20 -29.69
CA LEU A 287 23.87 -12.91 -29.68
C LEU A 287 22.40 -13.11 -29.36
N PHE A 288 21.74 -12.07 -28.84
CA PHE A 288 20.30 -12.14 -28.65
C PHE A 288 19.55 -12.02 -29.98
N THR A 289 18.71 -13.03 -30.26
CA THR A 289 17.81 -13.09 -31.40
C THR A 289 16.35 -12.99 -30.93
N GLU A 290 15.72 -11.87 -31.27
CA GLU A 290 14.30 -11.59 -30.98
C GLU A 290 13.37 -12.70 -31.49
N GLY A 291 12.49 -13.18 -30.60
CA GLY A 291 11.53 -14.25 -30.85
C GLY A 291 12.13 -15.66 -30.91
N VAL A 292 13.44 -15.80 -30.69
CA VAL A 292 14.14 -17.09 -30.61
C VAL A 292 14.71 -17.29 -29.21
N ASP A 293 15.42 -16.29 -28.71
CA ASP A 293 16.04 -16.33 -27.39
C ASP A 293 15.11 -15.82 -26.31
N HIS A 294 15.39 -16.21 -25.08
CA HIS A 294 14.58 -15.86 -23.92
C HIS A 294 15.39 -14.98 -22.98
N VAL A 295 14.78 -13.92 -22.47
CA VAL A 295 15.43 -12.97 -21.55
C VAL A 295 14.84 -13.12 -20.15
N TYR A 296 15.73 -13.02 -19.15
CA TYR A 296 15.41 -13.14 -17.73
C TYR A 296 16.08 -12.02 -16.94
N ILE A 297 15.51 -11.72 -15.78
CA ILE A 297 16.22 -11.12 -14.64
C ILE A 297 16.75 -12.28 -13.78
N ASP A 298 18.06 -12.41 -13.72
CA ASP A 298 18.82 -13.39 -12.94
C ASP A 298 18.93 -12.92 -11.49
N MET A 299 17.93 -13.24 -10.68
CA MET A 299 17.73 -12.66 -9.34
C MET A 299 18.81 -13.11 -8.34
N ASP A 300 19.41 -14.28 -8.56
CA ASP A 300 20.49 -14.81 -7.73
C ASP A 300 21.89 -14.61 -8.35
N ASN A 301 21.96 -14.00 -9.53
CA ASN A 301 23.16 -13.76 -10.33
C ASN A 301 23.97 -15.05 -10.62
N SER A 302 23.31 -16.20 -10.70
CA SER A 302 23.96 -17.50 -10.92
C SER A 302 24.43 -17.70 -12.37
N SER A 303 23.89 -16.94 -13.32
CA SER A 303 24.06 -17.09 -14.77
C SER A 303 23.47 -18.39 -15.34
N ASP A 304 22.58 -19.04 -14.60
CA ASP A 304 21.75 -20.16 -15.07
C ASP A 304 20.30 -19.84 -14.69
N VAL A 305 19.32 -20.25 -15.50
CA VAL A 305 17.90 -20.04 -15.14
C VAL A 305 17.58 -20.86 -13.88
N THR A 306 17.32 -20.19 -12.76
CA THR A 306 17.03 -20.76 -11.45
C THR A 306 15.64 -20.37 -10.95
N VAL A 307 15.20 -21.00 -9.86
CA VAL A 307 13.89 -20.69 -9.24
C VAL A 307 13.95 -19.28 -8.67
N GLY A 308 12.94 -18.47 -8.99
CA GLY A 308 12.87 -17.06 -8.61
C GLY A 308 13.34 -16.08 -9.67
N ASP A 309 14.01 -16.53 -10.74
CA ASP A 309 14.31 -15.66 -11.89
C ASP A 309 13.01 -15.18 -12.56
N VAL A 310 13.06 -13.99 -13.17
CA VAL A 310 11.86 -13.36 -13.76
C VAL A 310 11.97 -13.32 -15.27
N ARG A 311 10.94 -13.85 -15.96
CA ARG A 311 10.90 -13.86 -17.42
C ARG A 311 10.58 -12.46 -17.97
N LEU A 312 11.43 -11.95 -18.85
CA LEU A 312 11.16 -10.69 -19.59
C LEU A 312 10.58 -10.93 -20.99
N THR A 313 10.56 -12.18 -21.46
CA THR A 313 9.95 -12.59 -22.73
C THR A 313 9.12 -13.84 -22.55
N ASP A 314 8.13 -14.08 -23.41
CA ASP A 314 7.42 -15.36 -23.42
C ASP A 314 8.41 -16.50 -23.67
N VAL A 315 8.36 -17.53 -22.83
CA VAL A 315 9.24 -18.70 -22.90
C VAL A 315 8.44 -19.86 -23.44
N SER A 316 8.82 -20.37 -24.61
CA SER A 316 8.19 -21.55 -25.20
C SER A 316 9.19 -22.70 -25.34
N ILE A 317 9.00 -23.75 -24.53
CA ILE A 317 9.85 -24.93 -24.50
C ILE A 317 8.99 -26.19 -24.65
N LYS A 318 9.20 -26.90 -25.77
CA LYS A 318 8.41 -28.07 -26.19
C LYS A 318 6.93 -27.70 -26.36
N ASN A 319 6.08 -28.09 -25.43
CA ASN A 319 4.63 -27.87 -25.46
C ASN A 319 4.17 -26.92 -24.34
N ASP A 320 5.09 -26.47 -23.48
CA ASP A 320 4.79 -25.57 -22.38
C ASP A 320 5.19 -24.15 -22.78
N THR A 321 4.32 -23.20 -22.41
CA THR A 321 4.49 -21.77 -22.63
C THR A 321 4.36 -21.10 -21.29
N TYR A 322 5.37 -20.33 -20.92
CA TYR A 322 5.40 -19.50 -19.72
C TYR A 322 5.31 -18.06 -20.20
N ALA A 323 4.33 -17.32 -19.70
CA ALA A 323 4.16 -15.92 -20.05
C ALA A 323 5.39 -15.13 -19.59
N ASN A 324 5.70 -14.05 -20.30
CA ASN A 324 6.53 -13.01 -19.74
C ASN A 324 5.94 -12.49 -18.42
N ASN A 325 6.77 -11.84 -17.61
CA ASN A 325 6.40 -11.39 -16.28
C ASN A 325 5.90 -12.51 -15.34
N THR A 326 6.58 -13.64 -15.34
CA THR A 326 6.33 -14.72 -14.38
C THR A 326 7.64 -15.14 -13.74
N LYS A 327 7.56 -15.62 -12.49
CA LYS A 327 8.69 -16.25 -11.79
C LYS A 327 8.93 -17.65 -12.34
N VAL A 328 10.19 -18.04 -12.41
CA VAL A 328 10.58 -19.42 -12.69
C VAL A 328 10.31 -20.28 -11.45
N ASP A 329 9.49 -21.32 -11.61
CA ASP A 329 9.14 -22.27 -10.56
C ASP A 329 10.03 -23.52 -10.58
N ASP A 330 10.00 -24.29 -9.48
CA ASP A 330 10.78 -25.52 -9.31
C ASP A 330 10.45 -26.61 -10.35
N HIS A 331 9.32 -26.49 -11.03
CA HIS A 331 8.82 -27.47 -12.00
C HIS A 331 8.91 -27.02 -13.46
N ASP A 332 9.39 -25.80 -13.70
CA ASP A 332 9.43 -25.25 -15.05
C ASP A 332 10.53 -25.88 -15.91
N LEU A 333 10.22 -26.01 -17.20
CA LEU A 333 11.11 -26.67 -18.17
C LEU A 333 12.28 -25.79 -18.63
N ASP A 334 12.23 -24.50 -18.38
CA ASP A 334 13.27 -23.53 -18.76
C ASP A 334 14.41 -23.41 -17.75
N ARG A 335 14.29 -24.06 -16.60
CA ARG A 335 15.36 -24.18 -15.61
C ARG A 335 16.64 -24.81 -16.19
N ALA A 336 17.79 -24.35 -15.69
CA ALA A 336 19.14 -24.77 -16.07
C ALA A 336 19.56 -24.39 -17.51
N GLY A 337 18.86 -23.43 -18.13
CA GLY A 337 19.41 -22.73 -19.29
C GLY A 337 20.57 -21.85 -18.86
N THR A 338 21.76 -22.05 -19.42
CA THR A 338 22.89 -21.14 -19.17
C THR A 338 22.61 -19.81 -19.84
N MET A 339 22.72 -18.74 -19.06
CA MET A 339 22.44 -17.39 -19.51
C MET A 339 23.73 -16.65 -19.89
N LEU A 340 23.66 -15.89 -20.98
CA LEU A 340 24.68 -14.95 -21.40
C LEU A 340 24.31 -13.54 -20.91
N PRO A 341 25.30 -12.69 -20.58
CA PRO A 341 25.04 -11.29 -20.21
C PRO A 341 24.26 -10.56 -21.31
N ALA A 342 23.42 -9.60 -20.92
CA ALA A 342 22.72 -8.77 -21.89
C ALA A 342 23.68 -8.14 -22.91
N ASP A 343 23.28 -8.15 -24.18
CA ASP A 343 24.00 -7.54 -25.27
C ASP A 343 23.25 -6.32 -25.83
N LEU A 344 23.83 -5.66 -26.84
CA LEU A 344 23.22 -4.50 -27.48
C LEU A 344 21.84 -4.83 -28.09
N TYR A 345 21.62 -6.06 -28.56
CA TYR A 345 20.38 -6.43 -29.24
C TYR A 345 19.20 -6.49 -28.27
N ILE A 346 19.42 -6.87 -27.01
CA ILE A 346 18.41 -6.77 -25.96
C ILE A 346 18.01 -5.30 -25.74
N THR A 347 19.00 -4.39 -25.64
CA THR A 347 18.75 -2.97 -25.35
C THR A 347 18.01 -2.21 -26.46
N VAL A 348 17.95 -2.79 -27.66
CA VAL A 348 17.29 -2.19 -28.84
C VAL A 348 16.08 -2.98 -29.29
N SER A 349 15.68 -4.02 -28.55
CA SER A 349 14.54 -4.85 -28.91
C SER A 349 13.24 -4.10 -28.67
N ASP A 350 12.32 -4.22 -29.63
CA ASP A 350 10.96 -3.66 -29.53
C ASP A 350 9.97 -4.66 -28.90
N LEU A 351 10.45 -5.79 -28.36
CA LEU A 351 9.62 -6.79 -27.68
C LEU A 351 9.15 -6.29 -26.31
N ASP A 352 7.82 -6.30 -26.11
CA ASP A 352 7.09 -6.08 -24.85
C ASP A 352 7.92 -5.50 -23.67
N LEU A 353 8.35 -6.33 -22.71
CA LEU A 353 9.08 -5.87 -21.51
C LEU A 353 10.54 -5.45 -21.77
N LEU A 354 11.15 -5.87 -22.89
CA LEU A 354 12.48 -5.41 -23.28
C LEU A 354 12.46 -3.95 -23.75
N ALA A 355 11.32 -3.48 -24.27
CA ALA A 355 11.13 -2.08 -24.63
C ALA A 355 11.06 -1.13 -23.42
N VAL A 356 10.89 -1.67 -22.20
CA VAL A 356 10.94 -0.90 -20.94
C VAL A 356 12.38 -0.63 -20.52
N VAL A 357 13.30 -1.52 -20.91
CA VAL A 357 14.71 -1.33 -20.59
C VAL A 357 15.24 -0.17 -21.43
N PRO A 358 15.70 0.94 -20.82
CA PRO A 358 15.92 2.18 -21.56
C PRO A 358 16.87 2.02 -22.74
N TYR A 359 16.36 2.32 -23.95
CA TYR A 359 17.17 2.35 -25.18
C TYR A 359 18.10 3.56 -25.18
N VAL A 360 19.40 3.32 -25.41
CA VAL A 360 20.39 4.39 -25.62
C VAL A 360 20.25 4.97 -27.04
N ALA A 361 19.38 5.97 -27.19
CA ALA A 361 19.19 6.68 -28.45
C ALA A 361 20.48 7.38 -28.92
N GLY A 362 21.14 6.81 -29.92
CA GLY A 362 22.37 7.36 -30.51
C GLY A 362 23.33 6.32 -31.08
N TYR A 363 23.16 5.05 -30.69
CA TYR A 363 23.93 3.94 -31.22
C TYR A 363 23.07 3.15 -32.21
N GLY A 364 23.35 3.34 -33.50
CA GLY A 364 22.77 2.50 -34.54
C GLY A 364 23.37 1.08 -34.48
N PRO A 365 22.67 0.06 -34.98
CA PRO A 365 23.05 -1.37 -34.91
C PRO A 365 24.28 -1.75 -35.76
N ALA A 366 25.17 -0.82 -36.11
CA ALA A 366 26.15 -1.00 -37.16
C ALA A 366 27.60 -1.22 -36.69
N ASP A 367 27.92 -1.11 -35.40
CA ASP A 367 29.29 -1.35 -34.94
C ASP A 367 29.36 -2.05 -33.56
N PRO A 368 29.49 -3.39 -33.52
CA PRO A 368 29.66 -4.15 -32.28
C PRO A 368 31.01 -3.91 -31.58
N THR A 369 31.86 -3.03 -32.09
CA THR A 369 33.15 -2.68 -31.48
C THR A 369 33.12 -1.41 -30.63
N VAL A 370 31.97 -0.73 -30.56
CA VAL A 370 31.84 0.48 -29.75
C VAL A 370 31.41 0.10 -28.34
N GLU A 371 32.31 0.23 -27.38
CA GLU A 371 32.00 0.15 -25.95
C GLU A 371 30.91 1.18 -25.62
N LEU A 372 29.82 0.73 -25.02
CA LEU A 372 28.75 1.60 -24.53
C LEU A 372 29.35 2.62 -23.55
N PRO A 373 28.94 3.90 -23.59
CA PRO A 373 29.37 4.85 -22.58
C PRO A 373 28.91 4.34 -21.21
N THR A 374 29.83 4.24 -20.27
CA THR A 374 29.55 3.86 -18.87
C THR A 374 28.72 4.90 -18.11
N GLU A 375 28.29 5.98 -18.78
CA GLU A 375 27.56 7.12 -18.19
C GLU A 375 26.14 7.29 -18.77
N SER A 376 25.61 6.31 -19.53
CA SER A 376 24.31 6.45 -20.22
C SER A 376 23.23 5.59 -19.58
N PHE A 377 22.23 6.27 -19.00
CA PHE A 377 20.95 5.77 -18.49
C PHE A 377 21.09 4.63 -17.49
N ASN A 378 21.20 5.01 -16.21
CA ASN A 378 20.92 4.07 -15.14
C ASN A 378 19.40 3.83 -15.10
N PHE A 379 19.02 2.59 -14.87
CA PHE A 379 17.71 2.27 -14.33
C PHE A 379 17.95 1.42 -13.10
N THR A 380 17.02 1.48 -12.18
CA THR A 380 17.04 0.75 -10.93
C THR A 380 15.87 -0.21 -10.95
N VAL A 381 16.14 -1.48 -10.65
CA VAL A 381 15.09 -2.43 -10.35
C VAL A 381 15.05 -2.59 -8.84
N SER A 382 13.87 -2.34 -8.28
CA SER A 382 13.62 -2.36 -6.85
C SER A 382 12.59 -3.43 -6.52
N MET A 383 12.74 -4.05 -5.36
CA MET A 383 11.88 -5.10 -4.83
C MET A 383 11.00 -4.53 -3.73
N PHE A 384 9.72 -4.82 -3.82
CA PHE A 384 8.82 -4.69 -2.70
C PHE A 384 8.71 -6.03 -1.99
N ASP A 385 9.24 -6.07 -0.77
CA ASP A 385 9.27 -7.23 0.12
C ASP A 385 7.92 -7.34 0.85
N ASN A 386 6.98 -8.08 0.25
CA ASN A 386 5.59 -8.10 0.70
C ASN A 386 5.42 -8.93 1.99
N ASP A 387 6.36 -9.84 2.28
CA ASP A 387 6.36 -10.62 3.53
C ASP A 387 7.37 -10.14 4.58
N CYS A 388 8.06 -9.02 4.32
CA CYS A 388 9.06 -8.44 5.20
C CYS A 388 10.19 -9.42 5.57
N SER A 389 10.47 -10.42 4.73
CA SER A 389 11.47 -11.44 5.01
C SER A 389 12.90 -10.92 4.84
N GLY A 390 13.08 -9.82 4.09
CA GLY A 390 14.34 -9.29 3.63
C GLY A 390 14.97 -10.11 2.50
N ASP A 391 14.31 -11.16 2.03
CA ASP A 391 14.76 -12.07 0.98
C ASP A 391 13.76 -12.03 -0.21
N TRP A 392 14.19 -12.45 -1.40
CA TRP A 392 13.29 -12.56 -2.57
C TRP A 392 12.43 -13.83 -2.50
N THR A 393 11.14 -13.66 -2.26
CA THR A 393 10.14 -14.72 -2.10
C THR A 393 9.10 -14.69 -3.22
N CYS A 394 8.16 -15.64 -3.22
CA CYS A 394 7.12 -15.71 -4.25
C CYS A 394 6.10 -14.56 -4.16
N VAL A 395 5.89 -13.99 -2.99
CA VAL A 395 4.90 -12.93 -2.73
C VAL A 395 5.43 -11.51 -2.99
N ASP A 396 6.72 -11.36 -3.27
CA ASP A 396 7.33 -10.07 -3.52
C ASP A 396 7.07 -9.55 -4.94
N ALA A 397 7.04 -8.22 -5.07
CA ALA A 397 6.85 -7.51 -6.33
C ALA A 397 8.15 -6.83 -6.81
N LEU A 398 8.27 -6.58 -8.12
CA LEU A 398 9.38 -5.85 -8.72
C LEU A 398 8.90 -4.64 -9.49
N TYR A 399 9.65 -3.56 -9.33
CA TYR A 399 9.42 -2.26 -9.97
C TYR A 399 10.68 -1.86 -10.73
N LEU A 400 10.51 -1.27 -11.90
CA LEU A 400 11.60 -0.67 -12.68
C LEU A 400 11.40 0.84 -12.64
N SER A 401 12.37 1.52 -12.05
CA SER A 401 12.46 2.98 -12.01
C SER A 401 13.57 3.46 -12.96
N ILE A 402 13.28 4.48 -13.76
CA ILE A 402 14.26 5.07 -14.67
C ILE A 402 14.93 6.23 -13.93
N ASP A 403 16.25 6.11 -13.67
CA ASP A 403 17.05 7.10 -12.94
C ASP A 403 16.85 8.49 -13.57
N ASP A 404 16.10 9.26 -12.80
CA ASP A 404 15.68 10.61 -13.05
C ASP A 404 16.74 11.52 -12.37
N GLN A 405 16.90 12.79 -12.76
CA GLN A 405 17.86 13.66 -12.07
C GLN A 405 17.51 13.94 -10.60
N PHE A 406 16.46 13.31 -10.05
CA PHE A 406 15.85 13.64 -8.78
C PHE A 406 16.17 12.74 -7.57
N TRP A 407 16.97 11.66 -7.62
CA TRP A 407 17.60 10.90 -6.49
C TRP A 407 16.80 10.49 -5.25
N MET A 408 15.75 11.19 -4.83
CA MET A 408 14.85 10.82 -3.74
C MET A 408 13.61 10.08 -4.25
N ASP A 409 13.38 10.11 -5.57
CA ASP A 409 12.25 9.51 -6.24
C ASP A 409 12.55 8.12 -6.84
N ASP A 410 13.82 7.68 -6.80
CA ASP A 410 14.27 6.34 -7.22
C ASP A 410 14.04 5.24 -6.16
N LEU A 411 13.55 5.61 -4.97
CA LEU A 411 13.40 4.75 -3.79
C LEU A 411 11.94 4.53 -3.38
N ALA A 412 11.05 5.04 -4.21
CA ALA A 412 9.61 5.06 -4.09
C ALA A 412 9.04 4.99 -5.51
N VAL A 413 7.76 4.64 -5.64
CA VAL A 413 7.14 4.53 -6.95
C VAL A 413 6.71 5.92 -7.43
N THR A 414 7.45 6.60 -8.32
CA THR A 414 7.29 8.06 -8.57
C THR A 414 6.87 8.44 -10.00
N HIS A 415 7.16 9.66 -10.50
CA HIS A 415 6.47 10.30 -11.62
C HIS A 415 7.42 10.65 -12.77
N LYS A 416 7.75 9.66 -13.62
CA LYS A 416 8.12 9.91 -15.04
C LYS A 416 8.25 8.72 -16.00
N ASP A 417 7.80 7.53 -15.62
CA ASP A 417 8.10 6.33 -16.40
C ASP A 417 7.19 6.08 -17.62
N ILE A 418 7.55 5.10 -18.44
CA ILE A 418 7.00 4.83 -19.78
C ILE A 418 5.79 3.87 -19.70
N ARG A 419 4.96 3.78 -20.76
CA ARG A 419 3.79 2.88 -20.82
C ARG A 419 4.18 1.48 -21.30
N LEU A 420 3.60 0.44 -20.72
CA LEU A 420 3.36 -0.82 -21.40
C LEU A 420 1.88 -0.98 -21.75
N TYR A 421 1.64 -1.61 -22.89
CA TYR A 421 0.32 -2.00 -23.39
C TYR A 421 0.30 -3.52 -23.45
N ILE A 422 -0.70 -4.14 -22.82
CA ILE A 422 -1.00 -5.56 -22.96
C ILE A 422 -2.36 -5.67 -23.67
N PRO A 423 -2.52 -6.54 -24.68
CA PRO A 423 -3.77 -6.69 -25.40
C PRO A 423 -4.86 -7.31 -24.49
N PRO A 424 -6.14 -6.96 -24.72
CA PRO A 424 -7.26 -7.49 -23.94
C PRO A 424 -7.46 -8.96 -24.30
N GLY A 425 -7.08 -9.87 -23.40
CA GLY A 425 -7.26 -11.30 -23.69
C GLY A 425 -6.87 -12.31 -22.62
N LEU A 426 -6.33 -11.91 -21.46
CA LEU A 426 -6.00 -12.84 -20.39
C LEU A 426 -6.53 -12.32 -19.06
N ILE A 427 -7.86 -12.28 -18.96
CA ILE A 427 -8.52 -12.48 -17.67
C ILE A 427 -8.55 -13.99 -17.50
N CYS A 428 -7.61 -14.53 -16.75
CA CYS A 428 -7.84 -15.80 -16.08
C CYS A 428 -8.68 -15.43 -14.85
N ASP A 429 -9.97 -15.72 -14.90
CA ASP A 429 -10.82 -15.77 -13.70
C ASP A 429 -10.27 -16.90 -12.82
N GLY A 430 -9.23 -16.59 -12.05
CA GLY A 430 -8.47 -17.50 -11.21
C GLY A 430 -8.96 -17.43 -9.77
N GLU A 431 -10.22 -17.76 -9.53
CA GLU A 431 -10.55 -18.32 -8.22
C GLU A 431 -9.97 -19.74 -8.18
N VAL A 432 -8.95 -19.95 -7.35
CA VAL A 432 -8.76 -21.26 -6.73
C VAL A 432 -9.08 -21.11 -5.24
N PRO A 433 -10.35 -21.31 -4.84
CA PRO A 433 -10.68 -21.32 -3.42
C PRO A 433 -10.10 -22.61 -2.85
N ASN A 434 -9.12 -22.50 -1.96
CA ASN A 434 -8.76 -23.58 -1.03
C ASN A 434 -9.83 -23.74 0.09
N GLY A 435 -11.08 -23.39 -0.19
CA GLY A 435 -12.25 -23.86 0.57
C GLY A 435 -12.71 -25.18 -0.03
N GLU A 436 -13.09 -26.15 0.79
CA GLU A 436 -13.84 -27.31 0.31
C GLU A 436 -15.06 -26.79 -0.48
N CYS A 437 -15.06 -26.91 -1.81
CA CYS A 437 -16.22 -26.55 -2.63
C CYS A 437 -17.44 -27.32 -2.09
N ASP A 438 -18.47 -26.60 -1.68
CA ASP A 438 -19.73 -27.19 -1.24
C ASP A 438 -20.50 -27.62 -2.50
N TYR A 439 -20.15 -28.79 -3.03
CA TYR A 439 -20.78 -29.35 -4.23
C TYR A 439 -22.29 -29.38 -4.05
N HIS A 440 -23.00 -28.96 -5.09
CA HIS A 440 -24.46 -29.01 -5.07
C HIS A 440 -24.89 -30.47 -4.82
N ALA A 441 -25.92 -30.70 -4.00
CA ALA A 441 -26.35 -32.05 -3.62
C ALA A 441 -26.75 -32.98 -4.80
N TYR A 442 -26.82 -32.41 -6.01
CA TYR A 442 -27.14 -33.10 -7.26
C TYR A 442 -25.95 -33.27 -8.20
N ASP A 443 -24.78 -32.66 -7.93
CA ASP A 443 -23.53 -32.96 -8.64
C ASP A 443 -22.91 -34.23 -8.03
N ALA A 444 -23.32 -35.36 -8.60
CA ALA A 444 -23.00 -36.67 -8.07
C ALA A 444 -21.56 -37.09 -8.39
N ASN A 445 -20.95 -36.51 -9.44
CA ASN A 445 -19.58 -36.76 -9.86
C ASN A 445 -18.57 -35.74 -9.31
N GLN A 446 -19.04 -34.68 -8.66
CA GLN A 446 -18.22 -33.63 -8.04
C GLN A 446 -17.23 -33.02 -9.04
N ASP A 447 -17.70 -32.76 -10.26
CA ASP A 447 -16.88 -32.14 -11.31
C ASP A 447 -17.20 -30.67 -11.53
N GLY A 448 -18.04 -30.08 -10.67
CA GLY A 448 -18.42 -28.66 -10.72
C GLY A 448 -19.38 -28.34 -11.85
N MET A 449 -19.92 -29.35 -12.54
CA MET A 449 -20.74 -29.19 -13.74
C MET A 449 -22.02 -30.02 -13.67
N ILE A 450 -23.17 -29.35 -13.64
CA ILE A 450 -24.45 -30.05 -13.63
C ILE A 450 -24.73 -30.69 -15.00
N SER A 451 -24.76 -32.02 -15.05
CA SER A 451 -25.13 -32.78 -16.23
C SER A 451 -26.65 -32.89 -16.39
N ILE A 452 -27.09 -33.17 -17.62
CA ILE A 452 -28.52 -33.44 -17.89
C ILE A 452 -29.06 -34.64 -17.07
N GLY A 453 -28.20 -35.58 -16.66
CA GLY A 453 -28.59 -36.69 -15.80
C GLY A 453 -28.98 -36.24 -14.40
N GLU A 454 -28.29 -35.22 -13.90
CA GLU A 454 -28.47 -34.67 -12.55
C GLU A 454 -29.66 -33.73 -12.48
N VAL A 455 -29.87 -32.92 -13.53
CA VAL A 455 -31.12 -32.16 -13.73
C VAL A 455 -32.34 -33.08 -13.71
N ASN A 456 -32.28 -34.22 -14.41
CA ASN A 456 -33.38 -35.18 -14.41
C ASN A 456 -33.62 -35.79 -13.02
N THR A 457 -32.55 -36.03 -12.26
CA THR A 457 -32.64 -36.54 -10.88
C THR A 457 -33.32 -35.53 -9.96
N ALA A 458 -32.95 -34.24 -10.04
CA ALA A 458 -33.61 -33.17 -9.29
C ALA A 458 -35.10 -33.00 -9.67
N ILE A 459 -35.44 -33.13 -10.95
CA ILE A 459 -36.84 -33.10 -11.42
C ILE A 459 -37.64 -34.27 -10.85
N ASP A 460 -37.06 -35.46 -10.81
CA ASP A 460 -37.72 -36.65 -10.27
C ASP A 460 -37.89 -36.56 -8.74
N ASP A 461 -36.92 -36.02 -8.03
CA ASP A 461 -37.03 -35.73 -6.59
C ASP A 461 -38.12 -34.70 -6.30
N TYR A 462 -38.16 -33.59 -7.04
CA TYR A 462 -39.25 -32.60 -6.93
C TYR A 462 -40.63 -33.24 -7.16
N ARG A 463 -40.76 -34.11 -8.17
CA ARG A 463 -42.03 -34.78 -8.50
C ARG A 463 -42.48 -35.80 -7.47
N THR A 464 -41.55 -36.40 -6.74
CA THR A 464 -41.83 -37.47 -5.78
C THR A 464 -42.03 -36.97 -4.34
N GLN A 465 -42.15 -35.65 -4.15
CA GLN A 465 -42.20 -34.97 -2.84
C GLN A 465 -40.89 -35.08 -2.05
N GLY A 466 -39.75 -35.14 -2.76
CA GLY A 466 -38.43 -34.98 -2.18
C GLY A 466 -38.21 -33.58 -1.59
N PRO A 467 -37.06 -33.34 -0.94
CA PRO A 467 -36.73 -32.07 -0.30
C PRO A 467 -36.53 -30.90 -1.29
N THR A 468 -36.38 -31.20 -2.58
CA THR A 468 -36.08 -30.25 -3.65
C THR A 468 -37.24 -29.32 -3.95
N SER A 469 -36.99 -28.01 -3.93
CA SER A 469 -37.96 -27.00 -4.32
C SER A 469 -37.97 -26.82 -5.85
N ILE A 470 -39.02 -26.17 -6.38
CA ILE A 470 -39.06 -25.83 -7.82
C ILE A 470 -38.04 -24.74 -8.18
N ALA A 471 -37.58 -23.94 -7.21
CA ALA A 471 -36.54 -22.95 -7.43
C ALA A 471 -35.19 -23.66 -7.65
N ASP A 472 -34.86 -24.64 -6.82
CA ASP A 472 -33.63 -25.44 -6.92
C ASP A 472 -33.56 -26.19 -8.27
N VAL A 473 -34.71 -26.71 -8.75
CA VAL A 473 -34.78 -27.33 -10.09
C VAL A 473 -34.57 -26.30 -11.21
N SER A 474 -35.08 -25.07 -11.04
CA SER A 474 -34.88 -24.00 -12.03
C SER A 474 -33.42 -23.58 -12.10
N GLU A 475 -32.78 -23.42 -10.95
CA GLU A 475 -31.37 -23.07 -10.81
C GLU A 475 -30.47 -24.13 -11.47
N LEU A 476 -30.71 -25.41 -11.21
CA LEU A 476 -29.99 -26.52 -11.87
C LEU A 476 -30.16 -26.54 -13.39
N ILE A 477 -31.35 -26.16 -13.89
CA ILE A 477 -31.59 -26.04 -15.33
C ILE A 477 -30.78 -24.88 -15.91
N ASP A 478 -30.68 -23.77 -15.20
CA ASP A 478 -29.91 -22.60 -15.65
C ASP A 478 -28.41 -22.93 -15.65
N MET A 479 -27.89 -23.55 -14.58
CA MET A 479 -26.50 -24.05 -14.51
C MET A 479 -26.17 -25.03 -15.66
N TYR A 480 -27.03 -26.01 -15.91
CA TYR A 480 -26.84 -26.94 -17.05
C TYR A 480 -26.85 -26.21 -18.41
N ARG A 481 -27.65 -25.15 -18.55
CA ARG A 481 -27.82 -24.42 -19.82
C ARG A 481 -26.69 -23.44 -20.09
N THR A 482 -26.15 -22.81 -19.06
CA THR A 482 -24.98 -21.93 -19.18
C THR A 482 -23.72 -22.76 -19.44
N GLY A 483 -23.64 -23.96 -18.84
CA GLY A 483 -22.42 -24.77 -18.90
C GLY A 483 -21.24 -24.08 -18.21
N GLU A 484 -21.56 -23.17 -17.29
CA GLU A 484 -20.59 -22.53 -16.43
C GLU A 484 -20.39 -23.42 -15.19
N PRO A 485 -19.14 -23.65 -14.76
CA PRO A 485 -18.88 -24.29 -13.48
C PRO A 485 -19.51 -23.43 -12.37
N TYR A 486 -20.13 -24.08 -11.39
CA TYR A 486 -20.82 -23.40 -10.29
C TYR A 486 -20.02 -23.45 -8.97
N CYS A 487 -18.83 -24.05 -9.01
CA CYS A 487 -17.88 -24.18 -7.91
C CYS A 487 -16.65 -23.32 -8.15
#